data_AF-A0AAV2Z1N1-F1
#
_entry.id   AF-A0AAV2Z1N1-F1
#
_cell.length_a   1.000
_cell.length_b   1.000
_cell.length_c   1.000
_cell.angle_alpha   90.00
_cell.angle_beta   90.00
_cell.angle_gamma   90.00
#
_symmetry.space_group_name_H-M   'P 1'
#
loop_
_entity.id
_entity.type
_entity.pdbx_description
1 polymer ?
#
loop_
_entity_poly.entity_id
_entity_poly.type
_entity_poly.pdbx_seq_one_letter_code
_entity_poly.pdbx_strand_id
1 'polypeptide(L)'
;MRWLVTAVVAVTTHYHAHAAPCAGLNDTILTSKDCPSDCGSAPCVFYAPSTKCSANDRAGDCYVANDTLVPTLADKCDVEYQCLRNVVVSQKQQFAVMSGTEANGEYSVAPFTSIQNIEYDSSATGVQILGSARNNKGKFKEIKLDDSVFQTPKGVDMFIANNIDMRHYLADRELRKTWKIVIFSNANLDQVPAAWSKLGSVESIDLSNNYLTTFPDEKNATFNAFKSLTRLNLSGNDLSEFNAQYPALTSLDLSFNPKINKIPDIVFSFSTITDLYMQGCNLTNVLLTPDQLTRLSQMHAFDVSATVTNCPTGYGDRDLLGSKVCVKGATSTESKSGSSHTLAIALGSAAGVLVLCGIGFFLYRRSKNKDDDYYIDSVGKPGDHTY
;
A
#
# COMPACT_ATOMS: atom_id res chain seq x y z
N MET A 1 55.17 -44.31 -39.98
CA MET A 1 53.73 -44.18 -39.70
C MET A 1 53.51 -42.91 -38.89
N ARG A 2 52.52 -42.14 -39.33
CA ARG A 2 51.80 -40.98 -38.76
C ARG A 2 52.35 -40.20 -37.54
N TRP A 3 52.24 -38.89 -37.72
CA TRP A 3 52.59 -37.74 -36.89
C TRP A 3 51.49 -37.31 -35.89
N LEU A 4 51.88 -36.36 -35.00
CA LEU A 4 51.10 -35.28 -34.34
C LEU A 4 50.28 -35.64 -33.07
N VAL A 5 50.10 -34.78 -32.05
CA VAL A 5 50.68 -33.50 -31.63
C VAL A 5 50.19 -33.21 -30.20
N THR A 6 51.00 -32.53 -29.40
CA THR A 6 50.61 -31.93 -28.11
C THR A 6 49.73 -30.69 -28.37
N ALA A 7 48.52 -30.63 -27.83
CA ALA A 7 47.71 -29.42 -27.82
C ALA A 7 47.25 -29.09 -26.40
N VAL A 8 47.83 -28.01 -25.87
CA VAL A 8 47.27 -27.20 -24.78
C VAL A 8 46.17 -26.34 -25.41
N VAL A 9 44.91 -26.47 -24.98
CA VAL A 9 43.92 -25.39 -25.08
C VAL A 9 42.95 -25.47 -23.90
N ALA A 10 43.03 -24.43 -23.07
CA ALA A 10 42.03 -23.81 -22.20
C ALA A 10 41.03 -24.71 -21.47
N VAL A 11 41.16 -24.71 -20.14
CA VAL A 11 40.02 -24.67 -19.23
C VAL A 11 39.07 -23.58 -19.76
N THR A 12 37.96 -23.95 -20.37
CA THR A 12 36.86 -23.01 -20.55
C THR A 12 36.29 -22.78 -19.16
N THR A 13 36.75 -21.68 -18.58
CA THR A 13 36.15 -20.95 -17.47
C THR A 13 34.63 -20.94 -17.61
N HIS A 14 33.98 -20.96 -16.46
CA HIS A 14 32.54 -21.09 -16.27
C HIS A 14 31.72 -20.31 -17.30
N TYR A 15 30.61 -20.89 -17.76
CA TYR A 15 29.54 -20.18 -18.43
C TYR A 15 29.09 -19.03 -17.51
N HIS A 16 29.72 -17.87 -17.65
CA HIS A 16 29.21 -16.61 -17.15
C HIS A 16 27.93 -16.39 -17.96
N ALA A 17 26.78 -16.38 -17.30
CA ALA A 17 25.55 -15.89 -17.90
C ALA A 17 25.86 -14.49 -18.43
N HIS A 18 26.01 -14.35 -19.76
CA HIS A 18 26.31 -13.09 -20.38
C HIS A 18 25.11 -12.17 -20.16
N ALA A 19 25.27 -11.18 -19.30
CA ALA A 19 24.32 -10.09 -19.14
C ALA A 19 23.96 -9.51 -20.52
N ALA A 20 22.69 -9.16 -20.73
CA ALA A 20 22.26 -8.57 -21.99
C ALA A 20 23.01 -7.25 -22.25
N PRO A 21 23.50 -7.00 -23.48
CA PRO A 21 24.17 -5.75 -23.79
C PRO A 21 23.25 -4.55 -23.56
N CYS A 22 23.73 -3.46 -22.91
CA CYS A 22 22.86 -2.31 -22.62
C CYS A 22 22.30 -1.68 -23.89
N ALA A 23 23.02 -1.77 -25.01
CA ALA A 23 22.68 -1.10 -26.27
C ALA A 23 21.28 -1.42 -26.83
N GLY A 24 20.64 -2.51 -26.38
CA GLY A 24 19.27 -2.88 -26.77
C GLY A 24 18.18 -2.49 -25.76
N LEU A 25 18.54 -1.93 -24.61
CA LEU A 25 17.60 -1.62 -23.52
C LEU A 25 17.04 -0.21 -23.67
N ASN A 26 15.71 -0.12 -23.81
CA ASN A 26 14.97 1.16 -23.77
C ASN A 26 14.49 1.53 -22.36
N ASP A 27 14.48 0.56 -21.45
CA ASP A 27 14.00 0.69 -20.08
C ASP A 27 15.10 0.22 -19.12
N THR A 28 15.13 0.80 -17.91
CA THR A 28 15.90 0.22 -16.82
C THR A 28 15.04 -0.87 -16.18
N ILE A 29 15.55 -2.10 -16.14
CA ILE A 29 14.77 -3.32 -15.93
C ILE A 29 15.17 -3.99 -14.62
N LEU A 30 14.23 -4.16 -13.69
CA LEU A 30 14.35 -5.11 -12.59
C LEU A 30 13.97 -6.51 -13.08
N THR A 31 14.86 -7.48 -12.86
CA THR A 31 14.65 -8.90 -13.20
C THR A 31 15.26 -9.81 -12.14
N SER A 32 14.77 -11.04 -12.00
CA SER A 32 15.47 -12.10 -11.26
C SER A 32 16.05 -13.17 -12.18
N LYS A 33 15.77 -13.09 -13.48
CA LYS A 33 16.31 -13.98 -14.50
C LYS A 33 17.49 -13.35 -15.23
N ASP A 34 18.43 -14.21 -15.64
CA ASP A 34 19.61 -13.87 -16.44
C ASP A 34 20.51 -12.83 -15.76
N CYS A 35 20.43 -12.72 -14.43
CA CYS A 35 21.32 -11.89 -13.64
C CYS A 35 22.76 -12.43 -13.70
N PRO A 36 23.77 -11.55 -13.70
CA PRO A 36 25.17 -11.96 -13.71
C PRO A 36 25.50 -12.90 -12.54
N SER A 37 26.46 -13.80 -12.75
CA SER A 37 26.89 -14.77 -11.72
C SER A 37 27.29 -14.10 -10.41
N ASP A 38 27.80 -12.88 -10.49
CA ASP A 38 28.18 -12.08 -9.34
C ASP A 38 26.96 -11.74 -8.47
N CYS A 39 25.75 -11.66 -8.99
CA CYS A 39 24.54 -11.45 -8.19
C CYS A 39 24.11 -12.67 -7.37
N GLY A 40 24.69 -13.87 -7.61
CA GLY A 40 24.24 -15.10 -6.98
C GLY A 40 22.77 -15.38 -7.30
N SER A 41 21.94 -15.55 -6.27
CA SER A 41 20.48 -15.72 -6.40
C SER A 41 19.69 -14.42 -6.23
N ALA A 42 20.35 -13.28 -6.07
CA ALA A 42 19.67 -12.01 -5.91
C ALA A 42 19.17 -11.48 -7.27
N PRO A 43 18.01 -10.82 -7.32
CA PRO A 43 17.60 -10.11 -8.51
C PRO A 43 18.55 -8.94 -8.79
N CYS A 44 18.48 -8.42 -10.00
CA CYS A 44 19.35 -7.38 -10.51
C CYS A 44 18.56 -6.34 -11.29
N VAL A 45 19.13 -5.14 -11.37
CA VAL A 45 18.64 -4.07 -12.24
C VAL A 45 19.61 -3.91 -13.39
N PHE A 46 19.12 -4.05 -14.63
CA PHE A 46 19.84 -3.70 -15.84
C PHE A 46 19.54 -2.27 -16.25
N TYR A 47 20.57 -1.46 -16.44
CA TYR A 47 20.42 -0.04 -16.76
C TYR A 47 20.39 0.18 -18.28
N ALA A 48 19.40 0.94 -18.74
CA ALA A 48 19.37 1.41 -20.12
C ALA A 48 20.52 2.40 -20.39
N PRO A 49 21.04 2.53 -21.62
CA PRO A 49 22.15 3.44 -21.92
C PRO A 49 21.85 4.92 -21.57
N SER A 50 20.57 5.30 -21.53
CA SER A 50 20.10 6.62 -21.11
C SER A 50 20.16 6.86 -19.60
N THR A 51 20.42 5.84 -18.80
CA THR A 51 20.35 5.88 -17.34
C THR A 51 21.62 5.27 -16.77
N LYS A 52 22.37 6.05 -16.00
CA LYS A 52 23.58 5.55 -15.35
C LYS A 52 23.25 4.99 -13.98
N CYS A 53 23.93 3.91 -13.61
CA CYS A 53 23.98 3.38 -12.26
C CYS A 53 24.83 4.33 -11.41
N SER A 54 24.25 4.90 -10.35
CA SER A 54 24.99 5.73 -9.42
C SER A 54 25.43 4.90 -8.23
N ALA A 55 26.71 4.97 -7.85
CA ALA A 55 27.18 4.35 -6.60
C ALA A 55 26.46 4.93 -5.35
N ASN A 56 25.81 6.10 -5.48
CA ASN A 56 24.97 6.69 -4.44
C ASN A 56 23.56 6.08 -4.37
N ASP A 57 23.16 5.23 -5.33
CA ASP A 57 21.86 4.54 -5.33
C ASP A 57 21.80 3.39 -4.30
N ARG A 58 22.93 3.14 -3.60
CA ARG A 58 23.14 2.40 -2.33
C ARG A 58 22.54 0.98 -2.21
N ALA A 59 21.87 0.44 -3.24
CA ALA A 59 21.18 -0.86 -3.19
C ALA A 59 22.11 -2.06 -3.49
N GLY A 60 23.34 -1.77 -3.94
CA GLY A 60 24.41 -2.71 -4.30
C GLY A 60 25.50 -2.04 -5.13
N ASP A 61 26.58 -2.75 -5.45
CA ASP A 61 27.65 -2.25 -6.33
C ASP A 61 27.15 -2.13 -7.77
N CYS A 62 27.54 -1.04 -8.44
CA CYS A 62 27.36 -0.86 -9.88
C CYS A 62 28.50 -1.53 -10.62
N TYR A 63 28.18 -2.38 -11.58
CA TYR A 63 29.18 -3.07 -12.39
C TYR A 63 29.11 -2.59 -13.83
N VAL A 64 30.27 -2.27 -14.41
CA VAL A 64 30.45 -1.99 -15.83
C VAL A 64 31.42 -3.02 -16.40
N ALA A 65 31.18 -3.49 -17.63
CA ALA A 65 31.94 -4.59 -18.25
C ALA A 65 33.48 -4.46 -18.27
N ASN A 66 34.07 -3.27 -18.03
CA ASN A 66 35.51 -3.01 -18.24
C ASN A 66 36.26 -2.47 -17.02
N ASP A 67 36.22 -3.15 -15.88
CA ASP A 67 37.12 -2.86 -14.75
C ASP A 67 38.60 -3.31 -14.99
N THR A 68 38.95 -3.66 -16.24
CA THR A 68 40.33 -4.03 -16.64
C THR A 68 40.84 -3.42 -17.94
N LEU A 69 40.09 -2.53 -18.62
CA LEU A 69 40.56 -1.91 -19.87
C LEU A 69 40.61 -0.38 -19.80
N VAL A 70 41.82 0.11 -20.07
CA VAL A 70 42.26 1.51 -20.18
C VAL A 70 41.20 2.40 -20.84
N PRO A 71 40.97 3.62 -20.32
CA PRO A 71 39.97 4.55 -20.86
C PRO A 71 40.45 5.09 -22.21
N THR A 72 40.12 4.38 -23.29
CA THR A 72 40.17 4.94 -24.63
C THR A 72 38.87 4.63 -25.34
N LEU A 73 38.03 5.67 -25.44
CA LEU A 73 36.97 5.83 -26.44
C LEU A 73 35.93 4.69 -26.49
N ALA A 74 35.02 4.65 -25.52
CA ALA A 74 33.75 3.95 -25.72
C ALA A 74 32.60 4.73 -25.08
N ASP A 75 31.88 5.48 -25.91
CA ASP A 75 30.53 5.99 -25.63
C ASP A 75 29.47 4.85 -25.61
N LYS A 76 29.86 3.63 -25.22
CA LYS A 76 29.03 2.42 -25.29
C LYS A 76 29.01 1.73 -23.93
N CYS A 77 27.83 1.71 -23.31
CA CYS A 77 27.53 0.81 -22.19
C CYS A 77 27.49 -0.62 -22.75
N ASP A 78 28.53 -1.41 -22.48
CA ASP A 78 28.55 -2.82 -22.87
C ASP A 78 27.60 -3.63 -21.96
N VAL A 79 27.73 -3.49 -20.63
CA VAL A 79 26.76 -3.97 -19.62
C VAL A 79 26.85 -3.05 -18.41
N GLU A 80 25.71 -2.57 -17.88
CA GLU A 80 25.62 -1.80 -16.63
C GLU A 80 24.48 -2.38 -15.78
N TYR A 81 24.83 -2.87 -14.59
CA TYR A 81 23.86 -3.53 -13.71
C TYR A 81 24.16 -3.32 -12.22
N GLN A 82 23.15 -3.56 -11.39
CA GLN A 82 23.26 -3.54 -9.93
C GLN A 82 22.58 -4.78 -9.34
N CYS A 83 23.28 -5.51 -8.48
CA CYS A 83 22.70 -6.65 -7.76
C CYS A 83 21.94 -6.19 -6.51
N LEU A 84 20.71 -6.63 -6.33
CA LEU A 84 19.85 -6.24 -5.20
C LEU A 84 19.92 -7.24 -4.04
N ARG A 85 21.13 -7.51 -3.55
CA ARG A 85 21.36 -8.55 -2.53
C ARG A 85 20.70 -8.26 -1.17
N ASN A 86 20.47 -6.98 -0.85
CA ASN A 86 19.96 -6.53 0.46
C ASN A 86 18.50 -6.01 0.43
N VAL A 87 17.88 -5.90 -0.76
CA VAL A 87 16.55 -5.28 -0.94
C VAL A 87 15.43 -6.33 -0.93
N VAL A 88 15.77 -7.62 -1.09
CA VAL A 88 14.80 -8.69 -1.42
C VAL A 88 14.52 -9.64 -0.27
N VAL A 89 15.18 -9.49 0.88
CA VAL A 89 15.02 -10.48 1.97
C VAL A 89 14.68 -9.78 3.27
N SER A 90 13.39 -9.49 3.40
CA SER A 90 12.76 -9.31 4.70
C SER A 90 11.74 -10.46 4.85
N GLN A 91 11.99 -11.36 5.81
CA GLN A 91 11.17 -12.50 6.26
C GLN A 91 10.14 -13.09 5.24
N LYS A 92 10.62 -13.66 4.13
CA LYS A 92 9.83 -14.40 3.10
C LYS A 92 8.98 -13.55 2.14
N GLN A 93 9.09 -12.23 2.17
CA GLN A 93 8.54 -11.32 1.16
C GLN A 93 9.61 -11.02 0.10
N GLN A 94 9.27 -11.11 -1.18
CA GLN A 94 10.28 -11.10 -2.25
C GLN A 94 10.54 -9.75 -2.92
N PHE A 95 9.69 -8.75 -2.72
CA PHE A 95 9.92 -7.45 -3.34
C PHE A 95 9.60 -6.34 -2.36
N ALA A 96 10.55 -5.43 -2.20
CA ALA A 96 10.41 -4.14 -1.53
C ALA A 96 11.11 -3.11 -2.43
N VAL A 97 10.44 -2.70 -3.51
CA VAL A 97 11.00 -1.65 -4.37
C VAL A 97 10.43 -0.33 -3.92
N MET A 98 11.33 0.65 -3.76
CA MET A 98 11.02 2.07 -3.67
C MET A 98 11.46 2.78 -4.94
N SER A 99 10.77 3.85 -5.29
CA SER A 99 11.34 4.92 -6.10
C SER A 99 11.36 6.20 -5.24
N GLY A 100 12.49 6.92 -5.20
CA GLY A 100 12.71 8.11 -4.35
C GLY A 100 11.78 9.30 -4.67
N THR A 101 11.68 10.35 -3.82
CA THR A 101 12.80 11.07 -3.14
C THR A 101 12.50 11.85 -1.82
N GLU A 102 13.59 12.01 -1.04
CA GLU A 102 14.09 13.06 -0.09
C GLU A 102 13.31 13.59 1.14
N ALA A 103 13.88 13.40 2.34
CA ALA A 103 14.75 14.36 3.06
C ALA A 103 15.31 13.68 4.34
N ASN A 104 16.62 13.83 4.61
CA ASN A 104 17.32 13.43 5.86
C ASN A 104 17.96 12.02 5.96
N GLY A 105 18.20 11.33 4.84
CA GLY A 105 19.05 10.14 4.83
C GLY A 105 18.36 8.85 5.30
N GLU A 106 18.74 7.76 4.62
CA GLU A 106 18.32 6.36 4.84
C GLU A 106 16.96 5.95 4.28
N TYR A 107 16.86 5.85 2.94
CA TYR A 107 16.48 4.61 2.24
C TYR A 107 17.10 4.62 0.83
N SER A 108 17.50 3.45 0.36
CA SER A 108 18.37 3.27 -0.80
C SER A 108 17.69 2.35 -1.81
N VAL A 109 17.55 2.77 -3.07
CA VAL A 109 16.93 1.96 -4.12
C VAL A 109 17.50 2.25 -5.49
N ALA A 110 17.71 1.17 -6.24
CA ALA A 110 18.03 1.20 -7.66
C ALA A 110 16.82 1.76 -8.45
N PRO A 111 16.96 2.86 -9.20
CA PRO A 111 15.87 3.37 -10.01
C PRO A 111 15.63 2.42 -11.20
N PHE A 112 14.38 2.03 -11.42
CA PHE A 112 13.99 1.30 -12.62
C PHE A 112 12.65 1.77 -13.16
N THR A 113 12.41 1.51 -14.45
CA THR A 113 11.20 1.90 -15.17
C THR A 113 10.35 0.68 -15.56
N SER A 114 10.88 -0.53 -15.41
CA SER A 114 10.15 -1.77 -15.67
C SER A 114 10.55 -2.93 -14.76
N ILE A 115 9.63 -3.86 -14.54
CA ILE A 115 9.84 -5.14 -13.87
C ILE A 115 9.48 -6.25 -14.87
N GLN A 116 10.44 -7.11 -15.16
CA GLN A 116 10.31 -8.14 -16.18
C GLN A 116 10.99 -9.45 -15.76
N ASN A 117 10.53 -10.58 -16.29
CA ASN A 117 11.16 -11.91 -16.11
C ASN A 117 11.46 -12.27 -14.65
N ILE A 118 10.45 -12.14 -13.79
CA ILE A 118 10.53 -12.48 -12.39
C ILE A 118 10.28 -13.99 -12.17
N GLU A 119 11.32 -14.66 -11.74
CA GLU A 119 11.28 -15.95 -11.06
C GLU A 119 11.18 -15.72 -9.54
N TYR A 120 10.10 -16.22 -8.95
CA TYR A 120 9.87 -16.18 -7.50
C TYR A 120 10.51 -17.38 -6.83
N ASP A 121 11.15 -17.17 -5.67
CA ASP A 121 11.55 -18.27 -4.80
C ASP A 121 10.29 -18.98 -4.25
N SER A 122 10.34 -20.32 -4.19
CA SER A 122 9.20 -21.16 -3.82
C SER A 122 8.63 -20.92 -2.41
N SER A 123 9.42 -20.30 -1.53
CA SER A 123 9.07 -19.96 -0.15
C SER A 123 8.38 -18.59 -0.01
N ALA A 124 8.20 -17.85 -1.11
CA ALA A 124 7.51 -16.55 -1.09
C ALA A 124 6.12 -16.66 -0.46
N THR A 125 5.82 -15.73 0.44
CA THR A 125 4.47 -15.55 0.99
C THR A 125 3.80 -14.27 0.50
N GLY A 126 4.58 -13.28 0.05
CA GLY A 126 4.06 -12.00 -0.39
C GLY A 126 4.89 -11.32 -1.48
N VAL A 127 4.21 -10.48 -2.26
CA VAL A 127 4.80 -9.57 -3.24
C VAL A 127 4.43 -8.14 -2.87
N GLN A 128 5.42 -7.24 -2.85
CA GLN A 128 5.19 -5.83 -2.58
C GLN A 128 5.97 -4.94 -3.56
N ILE A 129 5.28 -3.93 -4.09
CA ILE A 129 5.85 -2.95 -5.02
C ILE A 129 5.43 -1.56 -4.54
N LEU A 130 6.38 -0.66 -4.28
CA LEU A 130 6.11 0.68 -3.75
C LEU A 130 6.67 1.75 -4.69
N GLY A 131 5.79 2.57 -5.27
CA GLY A 131 6.23 3.67 -6.12
C GLY A 131 6.77 4.87 -5.34
N SER A 132 6.38 5.02 -4.06
CA SER A 132 6.77 6.14 -3.21
C SER A 132 6.58 5.76 -1.74
N ALA A 133 7.42 6.31 -0.86
CA ALA A 133 7.26 6.20 0.59
C ALA A 133 6.12 7.08 1.14
N ARG A 134 5.70 8.11 0.38
CA ARG A 134 4.60 9.01 0.76
C ARG A 134 3.35 8.70 -0.06
N ASN A 135 2.22 8.51 0.64
CA ASN A 135 0.91 8.36 0.05
C ASN A 135 0.31 9.74 -0.26
N ASN A 136 0.53 10.22 -1.47
CA ASN A 136 -0.08 11.45 -1.98
C ASN A 136 -1.02 11.08 -3.13
N LYS A 137 -2.34 11.11 -2.91
CA LYS A 137 -3.34 10.73 -3.94
C LYS A 137 -3.04 11.43 -5.27
N GLY A 138 -3.00 10.65 -6.35
CA GLY A 138 -2.68 11.14 -7.70
C GLY A 138 -1.19 11.29 -8.00
N LYS A 139 -0.30 11.09 -7.02
CA LYS A 139 1.15 10.96 -7.24
C LYS A 139 1.53 9.49 -7.10
N PHE A 140 1.49 8.77 -8.21
CA PHE A 140 1.94 7.40 -8.33
C PHE A 140 3.00 7.29 -9.42
N LYS A 141 3.76 6.19 -9.42
CA LYS A 141 4.77 5.88 -10.43
C LYS A 141 4.19 5.05 -11.55
N GLU A 142 4.60 5.37 -12.76
CA GLU A 142 4.38 4.52 -13.92
C GLU A 142 5.57 3.56 -14.03
N ILE A 143 5.29 2.27 -13.87
CA ILE A 143 6.26 1.20 -14.01
C ILE A 143 5.68 0.20 -15.01
N LYS A 144 6.49 -0.21 -15.97
CA LYS A 144 6.12 -1.28 -16.91
C LYS A 144 6.18 -2.63 -16.19
N LEU A 145 5.05 -3.33 -16.07
CA LEU A 145 4.98 -4.65 -15.44
C LEU A 145 4.64 -5.70 -16.48
N ASP A 146 5.49 -6.70 -16.64
CA ASP A 146 5.16 -7.84 -17.48
C ASP A 146 4.28 -8.88 -16.74
N ASP A 147 3.93 -9.96 -17.42
CA ASP A 147 3.08 -11.01 -16.86
C ASP A 147 3.73 -11.76 -15.69
N SER A 148 5.06 -11.83 -15.66
CA SER A 148 5.78 -12.57 -14.63
C SER A 148 5.47 -12.01 -13.23
N VAL A 149 5.29 -10.69 -13.10
CA VAL A 149 4.93 -9.99 -11.85
C VAL A 149 3.63 -10.52 -11.20
N PHE A 150 2.74 -11.12 -11.98
CA PHE A 150 1.46 -11.62 -11.51
C PHE A 150 1.43 -13.15 -11.42
N GLN A 151 2.46 -13.83 -11.91
CA GLN A 151 2.56 -15.29 -11.91
C GLN A 151 3.12 -15.84 -10.58
N THR A 152 2.64 -15.33 -9.46
CA THR A 152 3.16 -15.68 -8.13
C THR A 152 3.00 -17.18 -7.80
N PRO A 153 3.88 -17.76 -6.97
CA PRO A 153 3.75 -19.12 -6.46
C PRO A 153 2.46 -19.35 -5.67
N LYS A 154 2.07 -20.62 -5.49
CA LYS A 154 0.89 -21.00 -4.71
C LYS A 154 0.96 -20.58 -3.24
N GLY A 155 2.18 -20.43 -2.69
CA GLY A 155 2.41 -19.98 -1.31
C GLY A 155 2.15 -18.49 -1.10
N VAL A 156 2.04 -17.71 -2.18
CA VAL A 156 1.78 -16.27 -2.07
C VAL A 156 0.30 -16.02 -1.81
N ASP A 157 0.03 -15.42 -0.67
CA ASP A 157 -1.30 -15.00 -0.24
C ASP A 157 -1.43 -13.47 -0.11
N MET A 158 -0.35 -12.72 -0.27
CA MET A 158 -0.33 -11.27 -0.16
C MET A 158 0.23 -10.62 -1.43
N PHE A 159 -0.50 -9.63 -1.96
CA PHE A 159 -0.03 -8.78 -3.06
C PHE A 159 -0.28 -7.31 -2.74
N ILE A 160 0.79 -6.52 -2.77
CA ILE A 160 0.78 -5.09 -2.44
C ILE A 160 1.36 -4.31 -3.62
N ALA A 161 0.63 -3.33 -4.14
CA ALA A 161 1.17 -2.29 -5.00
C ALA A 161 0.68 -0.92 -4.52
N ASN A 162 1.57 -0.13 -3.94
CA ASN A 162 1.24 1.20 -3.41
C ASN A 162 1.88 2.29 -4.26
N ASN A 163 1.13 3.34 -4.54
CA ASN A 163 1.62 4.50 -5.30
C ASN A 163 2.17 4.11 -6.67
N ILE A 164 1.57 3.12 -7.34
CA ILE A 164 1.94 2.66 -8.69
C ILE A 164 0.69 2.62 -9.54
N ASP A 165 0.76 3.08 -10.79
CA ASP A 165 -0.35 2.91 -11.71
C ASP A 165 -0.59 1.43 -12.02
N MET A 166 -1.68 0.88 -11.49
CA MET A 166 -2.10 -0.51 -11.69
C MET A 166 -3.32 -0.65 -12.61
N ARG A 167 -3.88 0.48 -13.08
CA ARG A 167 -5.18 0.51 -13.76
C ARG A 167 -5.20 -0.40 -14.99
N HIS A 168 -4.18 -0.29 -15.83
CA HIS A 168 -4.08 -1.08 -17.05
C HIS A 168 -3.73 -2.56 -16.79
N TYR A 169 -2.95 -2.85 -15.75
CA TYR A 169 -2.51 -4.21 -15.46
C TYR A 169 -3.57 -5.11 -14.84
N LEU A 170 -4.56 -4.50 -14.19
CA LEU A 170 -5.61 -5.22 -13.46
C LEU A 170 -6.94 -5.32 -14.24
N ALA A 171 -7.07 -4.61 -15.36
CA ALA A 171 -8.31 -4.53 -16.13
C ALA A 171 -8.79 -5.91 -16.64
N ASP A 172 -7.91 -6.62 -17.36
CA ASP A 172 -8.26 -7.86 -18.10
C ASP A 172 -7.41 -9.07 -17.65
N ARG A 173 -6.72 -8.95 -16.52
CA ARG A 173 -5.79 -9.98 -16.03
C ARG A 173 -6.44 -10.90 -15.02
N GLU A 174 -6.35 -12.21 -15.26
CA GLU A 174 -6.69 -13.19 -14.24
C GLU A 174 -5.68 -13.15 -13.08
N LEU A 175 -6.17 -12.78 -11.89
CA LEU A 175 -5.38 -12.75 -10.67
C LEU A 175 -5.38 -14.11 -9.97
N ARG A 176 -4.40 -14.32 -9.08
CA ARG A 176 -4.24 -15.59 -8.37
C ARG A 176 -5.33 -15.76 -7.31
N LYS A 177 -6.00 -16.90 -7.34
CA LYS A 177 -7.03 -17.25 -6.35
C LYS A 177 -6.49 -17.45 -4.93
N THR A 178 -5.17 -17.58 -4.78
CA THR A 178 -4.51 -17.79 -3.49
C THR A 178 -4.38 -16.51 -2.67
N TRP A 179 -4.54 -15.34 -3.30
CA TRP A 179 -4.41 -14.07 -2.60
C TRP A 179 -5.55 -13.88 -1.60
N LYS A 180 -5.15 -13.72 -0.34
CA LYS A 180 -5.98 -13.39 0.82
C LYS A 180 -5.94 -11.89 1.12
N ILE A 181 -4.80 -11.25 0.88
CA ILE A 181 -4.58 -9.83 1.17
C ILE A 181 -4.17 -9.13 -0.13
N VAL A 182 -4.99 -8.19 -0.56
CA VAL A 182 -4.74 -7.36 -1.74
C VAL A 182 -4.74 -5.90 -1.34
N ILE A 183 -3.63 -5.22 -1.57
CA ILE A 183 -3.47 -3.79 -1.27
C ILE A 183 -3.07 -3.08 -2.56
N PHE A 184 -3.95 -2.24 -3.08
CA PHE A 184 -3.69 -1.37 -4.22
C PHE A 184 -4.00 0.07 -3.83
N SER A 185 -3.21 0.63 -2.90
CA SER A 185 -3.40 2.00 -2.42
C SER A 185 -2.81 3.03 -3.39
N ASN A 186 -3.56 4.08 -3.70
CA ASN A 186 -3.15 5.13 -4.65
C ASN A 186 -2.63 4.53 -5.97
N ALA A 187 -3.44 3.65 -6.56
CA ALA A 187 -3.05 2.79 -7.66
C ALA A 187 -3.73 3.13 -9.00
N ASN A 188 -4.24 4.37 -9.11
CA ASN A 188 -4.95 4.91 -10.26
C ASN A 188 -6.23 4.14 -10.65
N LEU A 189 -6.84 3.40 -9.72
CA LEU A 189 -8.05 2.62 -10.01
C LEU A 189 -9.29 3.52 -9.98
N ASP A 190 -10.14 3.43 -11.00
CA ASP A 190 -11.43 4.14 -11.06
C ASP A 190 -12.65 3.19 -10.95
N GLN A 191 -12.39 1.88 -11.04
CA GLN A 191 -13.35 0.82 -10.80
C GLN A 191 -12.64 -0.44 -10.30
N VAL A 192 -13.40 -1.35 -9.67
CA VAL A 192 -12.93 -2.72 -9.42
C VAL A 192 -13.08 -3.52 -10.73
N PRO A 193 -11.99 -4.06 -11.31
CA PRO A 193 -12.07 -4.79 -12.58
C PRO A 193 -12.91 -6.07 -12.50
N ALA A 194 -13.59 -6.42 -13.60
CA ALA A 194 -14.37 -7.66 -13.69
C ALA A 194 -13.50 -8.93 -13.55
N ALA A 195 -12.23 -8.85 -13.92
CA ALA A 195 -11.26 -9.93 -13.78
C ALA A 195 -11.03 -10.38 -12.32
N TRP A 196 -11.40 -9.53 -11.34
CA TRP A 196 -11.31 -9.86 -9.91
C TRP A 196 -12.35 -10.88 -9.45
N SER A 197 -13.31 -11.25 -10.30
CA SER A 197 -14.29 -12.32 -10.04
C SER A 197 -13.66 -13.69 -9.73
N LYS A 198 -12.35 -13.85 -9.90
CA LYS A 198 -11.59 -15.06 -9.55
C LYS A 198 -10.89 -15.01 -8.18
N LEU A 199 -10.86 -13.87 -7.48
CA LEU A 199 -10.23 -13.70 -6.15
C LEU A 199 -11.02 -14.37 -5.02
N GLY A 200 -11.36 -15.65 -5.16
CA GLY A 200 -12.30 -16.36 -4.27
C GLY A 200 -11.81 -16.65 -2.84
N SER A 201 -10.60 -16.23 -2.48
CA SER A 201 -10.04 -16.40 -1.13
C SER A 201 -9.66 -15.09 -0.47
N VAL A 202 -10.03 -13.94 -1.05
CA VAL A 202 -9.65 -12.64 -0.49
C VAL A 202 -10.41 -12.37 0.82
N GLU A 203 -9.63 -12.05 1.85
CA GLU A 203 -10.10 -11.78 3.21
C GLU A 203 -9.91 -10.30 3.57
N SER A 204 -8.96 -9.62 2.92
CA SER A 204 -8.64 -8.20 3.16
C SER A 204 -8.35 -7.48 1.84
N ILE A 205 -9.08 -6.39 1.59
CA ILE A 205 -8.88 -5.52 0.43
C ILE A 205 -8.62 -4.09 0.92
N ASP A 206 -7.52 -3.49 0.46
CA ASP A 206 -7.27 -2.06 0.57
C ASP A 206 -7.19 -1.44 -0.82
N LEU A 207 -8.15 -0.54 -1.09
CA LEU A 207 -8.24 0.27 -2.30
C LEU A 207 -8.24 1.76 -1.96
N SER A 208 -7.59 2.13 -0.86
CA SER A 208 -7.55 3.52 -0.40
C SER A 208 -6.89 4.46 -1.41
N ASN A 209 -7.28 5.73 -1.39
CA ASN A 209 -6.72 6.79 -2.22
C ASN A 209 -6.81 6.54 -3.74
N ASN A 210 -7.82 5.81 -4.19
CA ASN A 210 -8.13 5.62 -5.61
C ASN A 210 -9.25 6.58 -6.05
N TYR A 211 -9.83 6.35 -7.23
CA TYR A 211 -10.89 7.16 -7.85
C TYR A 211 -12.20 6.36 -8.00
N LEU A 212 -12.42 5.37 -7.13
CA LEU A 212 -13.61 4.52 -7.19
C LEU A 212 -14.86 5.34 -6.93
N THR A 213 -15.87 5.20 -7.80
CA THR A 213 -17.19 5.83 -7.62
C THR A 213 -18.24 4.86 -7.10
N THR A 214 -18.00 3.56 -7.26
CA THR A 214 -18.81 2.45 -6.75
C THR A 214 -17.90 1.29 -6.32
N PHE A 215 -18.41 0.41 -5.47
CA PHE A 215 -17.80 -0.89 -5.17
C PHE A 215 -18.79 -2.01 -5.58
N PRO A 216 -18.32 -3.21 -5.99
CA PRO A 216 -19.21 -4.29 -6.44
C PRO A 216 -20.37 -4.55 -5.48
N ASP A 217 -21.58 -4.67 -6.01
CA ASP A 217 -22.82 -5.06 -5.31
C ASP A 217 -23.33 -6.41 -5.85
N GLU A 218 -24.49 -6.88 -5.37
CA GLU A 218 -25.03 -8.19 -5.79
C GLU A 218 -25.23 -8.33 -7.31
N LYS A 219 -25.27 -7.22 -8.07
CA LYS A 219 -25.44 -7.22 -9.53
C LYS A 219 -24.12 -7.34 -10.27
N ASN A 220 -22.99 -7.07 -9.62
CA ASN A 220 -21.67 -7.12 -10.21
C ASN A 220 -21.07 -8.54 -10.12
N ALA A 221 -20.49 -9.04 -11.23
CA ALA A 221 -19.91 -10.39 -11.28
C ALA A 221 -18.79 -10.65 -10.25
N THR A 222 -18.08 -9.59 -9.84
CA THR A 222 -16.98 -9.66 -8.87
C THR A 222 -17.47 -9.87 -7.44
N PHE A 223 -18.72 -9.52 -7.11
CA PHE A 223 -19.27 -9.62 -5.74
C PHE A 223 -19.17 -11.04 -5.14
N ASN A 224 -19.32 -12.07 -5.96
CA ASN A 224 -19.22 -13.46 -5.51
C ASN A 224 -17.79 -13.88 -5.13
N ALA A 225 -16.76 -13.17 -5.61
CA ALA A 225 -15.38 -13.44 -5.20
C ALA A 225 -15.10 -12.98 -3.77
N PHE A 226 -15.80 -11.96 -3.29
CA PHE A 226 -15.51 -11.29 -2.01
C PHE A 226 -16.36 -11.81 -0.84
N LYS A 227 -16.89 -13.05 -0.93
CA LYS A 227 -17.72 -13.63 0.14
C LYS A 227 -16.97 -13.88 1.44
N SER A 228 -15.65 -14.06 1.36
CA SER A 228 -14.76 -14.23 2.50
C SER A 228 -14.18 -12.91 3.03
N LEU A 229 -14.56 -11.77 2.44
CA LEU A 229 -13.99 -10.47 2.78
C LEU A 229 -14.36 -10.07 4.21
N THR A 230 -13.35 -9.88 5.06
CA THR A 230 -13.49 -9.49 6.47
C THR A 230 -13.10 -8.02 6.69
N ARG A 231 -12.14 -7.51 5.94
CA ARG A 231 -11.66 -6.12 6.02
C ARG A 231 -11.68 -5.45 4.66
N LEU A 232 -12.27 -4.26 4.60
CA LEU A 232 -12.38 -3.47 3.39
C LEU A 232 -12.05 -2.00 3.67
N ASN A 233 -10.97 -1.52 3.06
CA ASN A 233 -10.60 -0.11 3.08
C ASN A 233 -10.87 0.54 1.71
N LEU A 234 -11.83 1.46 1.68
CA LEU A 234 -12.22 2.26 0.53
C LEU A 234 -12.01 3.75 0.79
N SER A 235 -11.19 4.11 1.77
CA SER A 235 -10.98 5.51 2.14
C SER A 235 -10.35 6.34 1.02
N GLY A 236 -10.64 7.64 0.98
CA GLY A 236 -10.03 8.55 0.00
C GLY A 236 -10.43 8.29 -1.46
N ASN A 237 -11.61 7.71 -1.68
CA ASN A 237 -12.20 7.50 -3.01
C ASN A 237 -13.26 8.57 -3.33
N ASP A 238 -14.06 8.32 -4.37
CA ASP A 238 -15.13 9.20 -4.84
C ASP A 238 -16.51 8.50 -4.77
N LEU A 239 -16.67 7.58 -3.80
CA LEU A 239 -17.89 6.82 -3.59
C LEU A 239 -19.04 7.74 -3.20
N SER A 240 -20.21 7.51 -3.76
CA SER A 240 -21.45 8.18 -3.34
C SER A 240 -22.29 7.33 -2.38
N GLU A 241 -22.13 6.01 -2.44
CA GLU A 241 -22.86 5.05 -1.62
C GLU A 241 -22.09 3.73 -1.48
N PHE A 242 -22.51 2.92 -0.51
CA PHE A 242 -22.04 1.55 -0.30
C PHE A 242 -23.25 0.67 0.05
N ASN A 243 -23.70 -0.14 -0.90
CA ASN A 243 -24.99 -0.84 -0.79
C ASN A 243 -24.87 -2.38 -0.73
N ALA A 244 -23.66 -2.91 -0.73
CA ALA A 244 -23.41 -4.33 -0.89
C ALA A 244 -23.23 -5.04 0.46
N GLN A 245 -23.92 -6.15 0.68
CA GLN A 245 -23.73 -6.97 1.89
C GLN A 245 -22.70 -8.08 1.71
N TYR A 246 -21.52 -7.87 2.29
CA TYR A 246 -20.48 -8.88 2.38
C TYR A 246 -20.64 -9.65 3.69
N PRO A 247 -20.95 -10.97 3.65
CA PRO A 247 -21.45 -11.71 4.80
C PRO A 247 -20.42 -11.94 5.91
N ALA A 248 -19.12 -11.81 5.61
CA ALA A 248 -18.04 -11.97 6.56
C ALA A 248 -17.41 -10.63 7.00
N LEU A 249 -17.91 -9.49 6.51
CA LEU A 249 -17.26 -8.20 6.69
C LEU A 249 -17.41 -7.73 8.13
N THR A 250 -16.29 -7.51 8.80
CA THR A 250 -16.23 -7.02 10.18
C THR A 250 -15.73 -5.58 10.26
N SER A 251 -14.91 -5.16 9.30
CA SER A 251 -14.30 -3.83 9.26
C SER A 251 -14.47 -3.15 7.90
N LEU A 252 -14.99 -1.93 7.92
CA LEU A 252 -15.23 -1.12 6.74
C LEU A 252 -14.73 0.33 6.97
N ASP A 253 -13.84 0.79 6.11
CA ASP A 253 -13.40 2.19 6.06
C ASP A 253 -13.92 2.87 4.79
N LEU A 254 -14.82 3.84 4.98
CA LEU A 254 -15.38 4.72 3.94
C LEU A 254 -14.90 6.17 4.10
N SER A 255 -13.91 6.43 4.95
CA SER A 255 -13.45 7.78 5.27
C SER A 255 -12.99 8.53 4.02
N PHE A 256 -13.09 9.87 4.05
CA PHE A 256 -12.64 10.75 2.96
C PHE A 256 -13.29 10.43 1.60
N ASN A 257 -14.53 9.97 1.60
CA ASN A 257 -15.38 9.90 0.41
C ASN A 257 -16.36 11.09 0.42
N PRO A 258 -16.05 12.19 -0.27
CA PRO A 258 -16.79 13.45 -0.12
C PRO A 258 -18.22 13.41 -0.69
N LYS A 259 -18.56 12.40 -1.50
CA LYS A 259 -19.91 12.24 -2.05
C LYS A 259 -20.82 11.41 -1.15
N ILE A 260 -20.30 10.73 -0.12
CA ILE A 260 -21.11 10.05 0.89
C ILE A 260 -21.70 11.10 1.83
N ASN A 261 -23.03 11.17 1.87
CA ASN A 261 -23.78 12.15 2.67
C ASN A 261 -24.73 11.51 3.72
N LYS A 262 -24.78 10.18 3.76
CA LYS A 262 -25.51 9.41 4.78
C LYS A 262 -24.68 8.22 5.24
N ILE A 263 -24.98 7.71 6.43
CA ILE A 263 -24.52 6.37 6.84
C ILE A 263 -25.27 5.36 5.97
N PRO A 264 -24.59 4.45 5.24
CA PRO A 264 -25.27 3.51 4.36
C PRO A 264 -26.23 2.60 5.14
N ASP A 265 -27.46 2.46 4.66
CA ASP A 265 -28.51 1.71 5.38
C ASP A 265 -28.10 0.26 5.64
N ILE A 266 -27.31 -0.31 4.72
CA ILE A 266 -26.79 -1.67 4.81
C ILE A 266 -25.94 -1.89 6.07
N VAL A 267 -25.25 -0.85 6.56
CA VAL A 267 -24.47 -0.92 7.80
C VAL A 267 -25.35 -1.41 8.93
N PHE A 268 -26.61 -0.97 9.04
CA PHE A 268 -27.53 -1.36 10.13
C PHE A 268 -28.05 -2.79 10.02
N SER A 269 -27.95 -3.40 8.83
CA SER A 269 -28.36 -4.80 8.58
C SER A 269 -27.23 -5.81 8.77
N PHE A 270 -25.97 -5.36 8.81
CA PHE A 270 -24.81 -6.23 9.01
C PHE A 270 -24.77 -6.76 10.43
N SER A 271 -24.92 -8.07 10.61
CA SER A 271 -24.72 -8.69 11.93
C SER A 271 -23.24 -8.79 12.33
N THR A 272 -22.33 -8.70 11.35
CA THR A 272 -20.90 -8.96 11.53
C THR A 272 -20.04 -7.70 11.70
N ILE A 273 -20.50 -6.54 11.21
CA ILE A 273 -19.68 -5.32 11.25
C ILE A 273 -19.55 -4.80 12.67
N THR A 274 -18.31 -4.69 13.13
CA THR A 274 -17.97 -4.14 14.44
C THR A 274 -17.21 -2.83 14.31
N ASP A 275 -16.58 -2.61 13.15
CA ASP A 275 -15.69 -1.49 12.91
C ASP A 275 -16.16 -0.70 11.68
N LEU A 276 -16.44 0.59 11.85
CA LEU A 276 -16.86 1.48 10.78
C LEU A 276 -16.18 2.85 10.90
N TYR A 277 -15.50 3.26 9.83
CA TYR A 277 -14.83 4.55 9.73
C TYR A 277 -15.44 5.37 8.59
N MET A 278 -15.83 6.59 8.89
CA MET A 278 -16.49 7.51 7.96
C MET A 278 -16.03 8.96 8.16
N GLN A 279 -14.82 9.19 8.70
CA GLN A 279 -14.33 10.56 8.90
C GLN A 279 -14.17 11.28 7.56
N GLY A 280 -14.39 12.59 7.51
CA GLY A 280 -14.20 13.36 6.28
C GLY A 280 -15.17 13.03 5.13
N CYS A 281 -16.28 12.34 5.43
CA CYS A 281 -17.44 12.28 4.54
C CYS A 281 -18.28 13.57 4.67
N ASN A 282 -19.21 13.81 3.74
CA ASN A 282 -20.08 14.99 3.76
C ASN A 282 -21.39 14.75 4.53
N LEU A 283 -21.25 14.25 5.76
CA LEU A 283 -22.39 13.88 6.61
C LEU A 283 -22.98 15.12 7.29
N THR A 284 -24.21 15.49 6.91
CA THR A 284 -24.93 16.62 7.51
C THR A 284 -26.35 16.22 7.87
N ASN A 285 -26.79 16.61 9.07
CA ASN A 285 -28.12 16.30 9.61
C ASN A 285 -28.48 14.81 9.50
N VAL A 286 -27.52 13.92 9.82
CA VAL A 286 -27.71 12.46 9.74
C VAL A 286 -28.91 12.06 10.59
N LEU A 287 -29.91 11.43 9.96
CA LEU A 287 -31.15 11.00 10.62
C LEU A 287 -31.02 9.56 11.08
N LEU A 288 -31.24 9.31 12.37
CA LEU A 288 -31.17 7.98 12.98
C LEU A 288 -32.44 7.67 13.79
N THR A 289 -32.78 6.39 13.87
CA THR A 289 -33.69 5.87 14.91
C THR A 289 -32.92 5.67 16.22
N PRO A 290 -33.61 5.55 17.37
CA PRO A 290 -32.97 5.18 18.64
C PRO A 290 -32.17 3.87 18.55
N ASP A 291 -32.69 2.86 17.82
CA ASP A 291 -32.01 1.58 17.66
C ASP A 291 -30.73 1.70 16.81
N GLN A 292 -30.77 2.50 15.75
CA GLN A 292 -29.59 2.79 14.93
C GLN A 292 -28.52 3.52 15.74
N LEU A 293 -28.92 4.49 16.57
CA LEU A 293 -27.99 5.20 17.47
C LEU A 293 -27.34 4.24 18.47
N THR A 294 -28.14 3.40 19.14
CA THR A 294 -27.65 2.39 20.09
C THR A 294 -26.65 1.46 19.42
N ARG A 295 -26.97 0.97 18.22
CA ARG A 295 -26.10 0.07 17.46
C ARG A 295 -24.75 0.72 17.14
N LEU A 296 -24.74 1.95 16.62
CA LEU A 296 -23.49 2.67 16.32
C LEU A 296 -22.66 2.94 17.58
N SER A 297 -23.32 3.23 18.70
CA SER A 297 -22.67 3.48 19.99
C SER A 297 -22.04 2.23 20.62
N GLN A 298 -22.43 1.03 20.16
CA GLN A 298 -21.94 -0.26 20.66
C GLN A 298 -20.88 -0.91 19.75
N MET A 299 -20.55 -0.26 18.63
CA MET A 299 -19.49 -0.75 17.73
C MET A 299 -18.14 -0.78 18.46
N HIS A 300 -17.29 -1.76 18.13
CA HIS A 300 -15.96 -1.87 18.71
C HIS A 300 -15.09 -0.66 18.34
N ALA A 301 -15.17 -0.24 17.07
CA ALA A 301 -14.56 0.99 16.59
C ALA A 301 -15.55 1.72 15.69
N PHE A 302 -15.86 2.97 16.04
CA PHE A 302 -16.71 3.82 15.21
C PHE A 302 -16.13 5.23 15.16
N ASP A 303 -15.79 5.69 13.97
CA ASP A 303 -15.30 7.05 13.72
C ASP A 303 -16.19 7.72 12.68
N VAL A 304 -16.79 8.84 13.07
CA VAL A 304 -17.67 9.63 12.19
C VAL A 304 -17.46 11.10 12.46
N SER A 305 -17.47 11.90 11.39
CA SER A 305 -17.53 13.35 11.46
C SER A 305 -18.82 13.81 10.80
N ALA A 306 -19.81 14.16 11.62
CA ALA A 306 -21.11 14.65 11.15
C ALA A 306 -21.43 16.02 11.74
N THR A 307 -22.01 16.88 10.92
CA THR A 307 -22.45 18.21 11.33
C THR A 307 -23.97 18.25 11.47
N VAL A 308 -24.46 18.95 12.49
CA VAL A 308 -25.89 19.23 12.67
C VAL A 308 -26.07 20.73 12.68
N THR A 309 -26.84 21.25 11.72
CA THR A 309 -27.25 22.66 11.72
C THR A 309 -28.60 22.80 12.39
N ASN A 310 -29.58 22.01 11.97
CA ASN A 310 -30.91 21.93 12.56
C ASN A 310 -31.49 20.55 12.25
N CYS A 311 -32.00 19.86 13.26
CA CYS A 311 -32.74 18.63 13.05
C CYS A 311 -34.16 18.94 12.52
N PRO A 312 -34.69 18.12 11.59
CA PRO A 312 -36.05 18.30 11.09
C PRO A 312 -37.09 18.04 12.18
N THR A 313 -38.32 18.50 11.97
CA THR A 313 -39.43 18.28 12.92
C THR A 313 -39.59 16.79 13.27
N GLY A 314 -39.70 16.49 14.57
CA GLY A 314 -39.76 15.12 15.07
C GLY A 314 -38.40 14.47 15.35
N TYR A 315 -37.29 15.20 15.15
CA TYR A 315 -35.93 14.78 15.49
C TYR A 315 -35.28 15.79 16.45
N GLY A 316 -34.42 15.30 17.34
CA GLY A 316 -33.58 16.13 18.21
C GLY A 316 -32.12 15.77 18.08
N ASP A 317 -31.23 16.72 18.40
CA ASP A 317 -29.79 16.47 18.35
C ASP A 317 -29.33 15.56 19.51
N ARG A 318 -28.40 14.67 19.19
CA ARG A 318 -27.74 13.76 20.13
C ARG A 318 -26.27 13.68 19.80
N ASP A 319 -25.46 13.58 20.85
CA ASP A 319 -24.04 13.29 20.72
C ASP A 319 -23.84 11.80 20.37
N LEU A 320 -22.91 11.55 19.47
CA LEU A 320 -22.47 10.25 19.02
C LEU A 320 -20.94 10.27 18.94
N LEU A 321 -20.28 9.85 20.03
CA LEU A 321 -18.82 9.75 20.18
C LEU A 321 -18.05 11.01 19.74
N GLY A 322 -18.53 12.20 20.11
CA GLY A 322 -17.89 13.47 19.78
C GLY A 322 -18.39 14.14 18.49
N SER A 323 -19.28 13.47 17.74
CA SER A 323 -20.07 14.05 16.65
C SER A 323 -21.51 14.30 17.07
N LYS A 324 -22.26 15.09 16.29
CA LYS A 324 -23.70 15.30 16.48
C LYS A 324 -24.51 14.65 15.37
N VAL A 325 -25.66 14.08 15.73
CA VAL A 325 -26.63 13.45 14.81
C VAL A 325 -28.06 13.82 15.20
N CYS A 326 -29.01 13.63 14.29
CA CYS A 326 -30.42 13.87 14.52
C CYS A 326 -31.16 12.56 14.78
N VAL A 327 -31.76 12.41 15.96
CA VAL A 327 -32.40 11.17 16.40
C VAL A 327 -33.91 11.35 16.53
N LYS A 328 -34.66 10.43 15.92
CA LYS A 328 -36.13 10.47 15.91
C LYS A 328 -36.68 10.41 17.34
N GLY A 329 -37.57 11.34 17.68
CA GLY A 329 -38.20 11.44 19.00
C GLY A 329 -37.32 11.98 20.11
N ALA A 330 -36.06 12.34 19.83
CA ALA A 330 -35.22 13.04 20.78
C ALA A 330 -35.68 14.49 20.97
N THR A 331 -35.67 14.99 22.21
CA THR A 331 -35.75 16.43 22.49
C THR A 331 -34.37 17.04 22.28
N SER A 332 -34.26 18.16 21.54
CA SER A 332 -32.98 18.85 21.36
C SER A 332 -32.36 19.20 22.70
N THR A 333 -31.06 18.99 22.84
CA THR A 333 -30.34 19.46 24.03
C THR A 333 -30.24 20.98 23.97
N GLU A 334 -31.10 21.68 24.72
CA GLU A 334 -30.87 23.10 25.01
C GLU A 334 -29.51 23.24 25.69
N SER A 335 -28.59 23.92 25.03
CA SER A 335 -27.37 24.42 25.65
C SER A 335 -27.76 25.35 26.79
N LYS A 336 -27.73 24.86 28.04
CA LYS A 336 -27.80 25.71 29.21
C LYS A 336 -26.55 26.60 29.25
N SER A 337 -26.67 27.79 28.67
CA SER A 337 -25.88 28.96 29.05
C SER A 337 -26.23 29.30 30.51
N GLY A 338 -25.42 28.80 31.44
CA GLY A 338 -25.49 29.13 32.85
C GLY A 338 -24.34 30.06 33.20
N SER A 339 -24.61 31.36 33.30
CA SER A 339 -23.69 32.33 33.89
C SER A 339 -23.52 32.05 35.38
N SER A 340 -22.28 31.98 35.87
CA SER A 340 -22.00 32.29 37.27
C SER A 340 -20.66 33.02 37.38
N HIS A 341 -20.76 34.22 37.95
CA HIS A 341 -19.67 35.15 38.18
C HIS A 341 -18.76 34.71 39.35
N THR A 342 -17.45 34.85 39.11
CA THR A 342 -16.39 35.27 40.04
C THR A 342 -15.80 34.23 41.02
N LEU A 343 -14.60 33.76 40.68
CA LEU A 343 -13.40 34.11 41.45
C LEU A 343 -12.18 34.12 40.53
N ALA A 344 -11.75 35.34 40.19
CA ALA A 344 -10.50 35.58 39.48
C ALA A 344 -9.35 35.45 40.47
N ILE A 345 -8.45 34.49 40.22
CA ILE A 345 -7.06 34.60 40.61
C ILE A 345 -6.27 34.49 39.32
N ALA A 346 -5.88 35.66 38.81
CA ALA A 346 -4.84 35.77 37.80
C ALA A 346 -3.49 35.65 38.51
N LEU A 347 -2.64 34.74 38.05
CA LEU A 347 -1.19 34.89 37.86
C LEU A 347 -0.63 33.58 37.29
N GLY A 348 0.09 33.65 36.17
CA GLY A 348 0.92 32.56 35.67
C GLY A 348 0.61 32.10 34.25
N SER A 349 1.28 32.74 33.30
CA SER A 349 1.25 32.54 31.86
C SER A 349 1.59 31.13 31.35
N ALA A 350 0.98 30.85 30.20
CA ALA A 350 1.48 30.09 29.04
C ALA A 350 1.35 28.56 29.02
N ALA A 351 0.39 28.12 28.19
CA ALA A 351 0.46 26.98 27.26
C ALA A 351 1.11 25.69 27.77
N GLY A 352 0.31 24.72 28.24
CA GLY A 352 0.88 23.43 28.63
C GLY A 352 -0.02 22.21 28.79
N VAL A 353 -1.37 22.28 28.74
CA VAL A 353 -2.17 21.12 29.23
C VAL A 353 -3.29 20.60 28.30
N LEU A 354 -3.68 21.29 27.22
CA LEU A 354 -4.68 20.76 26.27
C LEU A 354 -4.11 19.99 25.07
N VAL A 355 -2.81 19.69 25.10
CA VAL A 355 -2.13 18.95 24.03
C VAL A 355 -1.88 17.48 24.43
N LEU A 356 -2.02 17.09 25.70
CA LEU A 356 -1.66 15.73 26.15
C LEU A 356 -2.77 14.68 25.96
N CYS A 357 -4.05 15.05 25.91
CA CYS A 357 -5.12 14.09 25.59
C CYS A 357 -5.27 13.87 24.06
N GLY A 358 -5.03 14.92 23.25
CA GLY A 358 -4.97 14.81 21.79
C GLY A 358 -3.72 14.06 21.32
N ILE A 359 -2.56 14.29 21.96
CA ILE A 359 -1.35 13.50 21.71
C ILE A 359 -1.49 12.09 22.27
N GLY A 360 -2.19 11.86 23.38
CA GLY A 360 -2.48 10.51 23.87
C GLY A 360 -3.34 9.70 22.89
N PHE A 361 -4.36 10.31 22.30
CA PHE A 361 -5.20 9.68 21.26
C PHE A 361 -4.45 9.52 19.92
N PHE A 362 -3.59 10.48 19.55
CA PHE A 362 -2.77 10.40 18.34
C PHE A 362 -1.59 9.43 18.47
N LEU A 363 -0.99 9.29 19.67
CA LEU A 363 0.01 8.27 20.00
C LEU A 363 -0.62 6.91 20.24
N TYR A 364 -1.88 6.82 20.69
CA TYR A 364 -2.66 5.59 20.67
C TYR A 364 -2.98 5.17 19.23
N ARG A 365 -3.35 6.13 18.35
CA ARG A 365 -3.47 5.90 16.90
C ARG A 365 -2.13 5.50 16.27
N ARG A 366 -1.01 6.06 16.74
CA ARG A 366 0.35 5.66 16.33
C ARG A 366 0.81 4.35 16.97
N SER A 367 0.27 3.95 18.13
CA SER A 367 0.58 2.68 18.80
C SER A 367 -0.19 1.53 18.16
N LYS A 368 -1.45 1.76 17.76
CA LYS A 368 -2.23 0.77 17.01
C LYS A 368 -1.79 0.70 15.55
N ASN A 369 -1.34 1.83 14.97
CA ASN A 369 -0.55 1.80 13.73
C ASN A 369 0.88 1.27 13.94
N LYS A 370 1.38 1.08 15.17
CA LYS A 370 2.68 0.40 15.42
C LYS A 370 2.58 -1.10 15.42
N ASP A 371 1.38 -1.65 15.57
CA ASP A 371 1.14 -3.06 15.26
C ASP A 371 0.95 -3.28 13.74
N ASP A 372 0.80 -2.21 12.96
CA ASP A 372 0.81 -2.21 11.48
C ASP A 372 2.08 -1.55 10.85
N ASP A 373 2.96 -0.92 11.66
CA ASP A 373 4.30 -0.40 11.29
C ASP A 373 5.41 -1.38 11.70
N TYR A 374 5.08 -2.62 12.08
CA TYR A 374 6.10 -3.65 12.30
C TYR A 374 6.60 -4.19 10.95
N TYR A 375 7.21 -3.32 10.15
CA TYR A 375 8.17 -3.78 9.14
C TYR A 375 9.15 -2.75 8.59
N ILE A 376 9.62 -1.77 9.37
CA ILE A 376 10.90 -1.12 9.05
C ILE A 376 11.61 -0.69 10.33
N ASP A 377 12.34 -1.62 10.98
CA ASP A 377 13.60 -1.33 11.68
C ASP A 377 14.26 -2.59 12.23
N SER A 378 15.35 -3.04 11.60
CA SER A 378 16.42 -3.80 12.28
C SER A 378 17.68 -3.81 11.42
N VAL A 379 18.28 -2.63 11.23
CA VAL A 379 19.70 -2.54 10.85
C VAL A 379 20.52 -2.77 12.12
N GLY A 380 21.13 -3.95 12.21
CA GLY A 380 22.08 -4.28 13.26
C GLY A 380 23.24 -3.29 13.26
N LYS A 381 23.47 -2.65 14.41
CA LYS A 381 24.75 -1.97 14.68
C LYS A 381 25.88 -3.01 14.62
N PRO A 382 27.05 -2.70 14.00
CA PRO A 382 28.23 -3.54 14.13
C PRO A 382 28.68 -3.52 15.59
N GLY A 383 28.68 -4.69 16.22
CA GLY A 383 29.32 -4.90 17.51
C GLY A 383 30.83 -4.88 17.34
N ASP A 384 31.45 -3.92 18.01
CA ASP A 384 32.89 -3.84 18.26
C ASP A 384 33.31 -5.04 19.11
N HIS A 385 34.10 -5.95 18.54
CA HIS A 385 34.79 -6.98 19.31
C HIS A 385 36.27 -6.94 18.95
N THR A 386 36.99 -6.20 19.78
CA THR A 386 38.38 -6.48 20.16
C THR A 386 38.45 -7.88 20.78
N TYR A 387 39.21 -8.78 20.18
CA TYR A 387 40.37 -9.49 20.76
C TYR A 387 40.95 -10.48 19.75
#